data_AF-A0A969NXQ0-F1
#
_entry.id   AF-A0A969NXQ0-F1
#
_cell.length_a   1.000
_cell.length_b   1.000
_cell.length_c   1.000
_cell.angle_alpha   90.00
_cell.angle_beta   90.00
_cell.angle_gamma   90.00
#
_symmetry.space_group_name_H-M   'P 1'
#
loop_
_entity.id
_entity.type
_entity.pdbx_description
1 polymer ?
#
loop_
_entity_poly.entity_id
_entity_poly.type
_entity_poly.pdbx_seq_one_letter_code
_entity_poly.pdbx_strand_id
1 'polypeptide(L)'
;MHIQPDYHKAWINRGSAAKKSTSRGPFLANLSLIAKQNPELNKRGYEGALVSFRQGLKYVHKNTQPESWGVLHQNIGIAHYDHWKYRQRENAQYWKDAINEYNKAYKTLKDFPERHLDLLQGFIRAYLDFGTRQKRVEAEKFKKEAWNIFQDLLEKQINDNQKSLFSLKYAWLGQLTVDINLQKGELIKAWEIAEREKNACLTWLLSGWATEIDSPSYKKIQKVLTPSTAIIYWHISPNSLNTFILKHELEAPIVKQDLGRSKDQLKEWVKNWNREYEEQNTSWQNNLSENLQELKDILQIDAIVEELTSITNLILIPHQELHLLPLNFLFPYDFTITYLPCAQLALNPTKTKFSLTKDDKIFSLECPANLDFAEMESEIICQIFSHSNRISGEKATEETVKTELSQPHELFHFTGHGYYDFNSPKDSALQLIDEEKLTLEKILQIPLPEKSYKIVTLSACETALTGTQSITTEYVGLVSGFMRWGTAYVLSTQWIVEDAPNALVIIQFYRLLLEDNSITPPLALAKATQWLRELTFEELKNYYHGLQTEFPDMKDEIHGLLRHQRNIVLMRKQSGEKTIC
;
A
#
# COMPACT_ATOMS: atom_id res chain seq x y z
N MET A 1 -38.35 6.57 -10.16
CA MET A 1 -37.06 7.29 -10.17
C MET A 1 -37.01 8.18 -11.41
N HIS A 2 -37.25 9.49 -11.25
CA HIS A 2 -37.24 10.45 -12.37
C HIS A 2 -35.79 10.89 -12.65
N ILE A 3 -35.34 10.80 -13.90
CA ILE A 3 -34.07 11.41 -14.33
C ILE A 3 -34.32 12.91 -14.42
N GLN A 4 -33.61 13.71 -13.63
CA GLN A 4 -33.55 15.17 -13.81
C GLN A 4 -32.68 15.47 -15.04
N PRO A 5 -33.28 15.87 -16.18
CA PRO A 5 -32.59 15.89 -17.46
C PRO A 5 -31.55 17.01 -17.57
N ASP A 6 -31.77 18.13 -16.88
CA ASP A 6 -30.88 19.28 -16.77
C ASP A 6 -29.73 19.06 -15.77
N TYR A 7 -29.76 17.99 -15.00
CA TYR A 7 -28.72 17.66 -14.04
C TYR A 7 -27.67 16.71 -14.64
N HIS A 8 -26.53 17.26 -15.06
CA HIS A 8 -25.46 16.50 -15.74
C HIS A 8 -24.95 15.27 -14.98
N LYS A 9 -24.89 15.33 -13.63
CA LYS A 9 -24.45 14.20 -12.80
C LYS A 9 -25.35 12.97 -12.94
N ALA A 10 -26.65 13.15 -13.19
CA ALA A 10 -27.56 12.03 -13.46
C ALA A 10 -27.14 11.27 -14.74
N TRP A 11 -26.75 11.99 -15.78
CA TRP A 11 -26.25 11.41 -17.03
C TRP A 11 -24.88 10.76 -16.88
N ILE A 12 -23.99 11.36 -16.08
CA ILE A 12 -22.68 10.78 -15.78
C ILE A 12 -22.83 9.47 -15.03
N ASN A 13 -23.62 9.44 -13.95
CA ASN A 13 -23.87 8.23 -13.16
C ASN A 13 -24.50 7.13 -14.03
N ARG A 14 -25.47 7.50 -14.88
CA ARG A 14 -26.07 6.55 -15.82
C ARG A 14 -25.05 5.98 -16.80
N GLY A 15 -24.24 6.83 -17.43
CA GLY A 15 -23.25 6.37 -18.41
C GLY A 15 -22.16 5.51 -17.78
N SER A 16 -21.68 5.87 -16.59
CA SER A 16 -20.74 5.07 -15.79
C SER A 16 -21.30 3.70 -15.42
N ALA A 17 -22.57 3.64 -15.00
CA ALA A 17 -23.24 2.36 -14.72
C ALA A 17 -23.44 1.53 -16.00
N ALA A 18 -23.84 2.15 -17.11
CA ALA A 18 -24.00 1.47 -18.40
C ALA A 18 -22.68 0.90 -18.92
N LYS A 19 -21.56 1.59 -18.69
CA LYS A 19 -20.21 1.13 -19.06
C LYS A 19 -19.81 -0.15 -18.32
N LYS A 20 -20.11 -0.25 -17.02
CA LYS A 20 -19.73 -1.37 -16.15
C LYS A 20 -20.67 -2.58 -16.25
N SER A 21 -21.87 -2.40 -16.81
CA SER A 21 -22.88 -3.45 -16.90
C SER A 21 -22.70 -4.31 -18.15
N THR A 22 -22.73 -5.63 -17.98
CA THR A 22 -22.58 -6.65 -19.05
C THR A 22 -23.92 -7.15 -19.58
N SER A 23 -25.02 -6.99 -18.85
CA SER A 23 -26.35 -7.49 -19.22
C SER A 23 -27.41 -6.40 -19.31
N ARG A 24 -28.36 -6.60 -20.22
CA ARG A 24 -29.54 -5.75 -20.37
C ARG A 24 -30.57 -6.18 -19.34
N GLY A 25 -30.76 -5.41 -18.27
CA GLY A 25 -31.91 -5.58 -17.37
C GLY A 25 -33.19 -5.07 -18.06
N PRO A 26 -34.15 -5.95 -18.44
CA PRO A 26 -35.35 -5.52 -19.16
C PRO A 26 -36.27 -4.61 -18.33
N PHE A 27 -36.23 -4.73 -16.99
CA PHE A 27 -37.09 -3.96 -16.08
C PHE A 27 -36.70 -2.48 -15.91
N LEU A 28 -35.43 -2.09 -16.17
CA LEU A 28 -34.98 -0.71 -16.00
C LEU A 28 -35.38 0.22 -17.16
N ALA A 29 -35.72 -0.34 -18.32
CA ALA A 29 -36.10 0.44 -19.52
C ALA A 29 -37.42 1.22 -19.35
N ASN A 30 -38.27 0.81 -18.40
CA ASN A 30 -39.62 1.35 -18.22
C ASN A 30 -39.77 2.40 -17.10
N LEU A 31 -38.67 2.77 -16.44
CA LEU A 31 -38.72 3.58 -15.20
C LEU A 31 -38.83 5.10 -15.41
N SER A 32 -38.59 5.63 -16.61
CA SER A 32 -38.77 7.06 -16.93
C SER A 32 -39.27 7.30 -18.36
N LEU A 33 -40.03 8.37 -18.56
CA LEU A 33 -40.54 8.79 -19.89
C LEU A 33 -39.38 8.99 -20.89
N ILE A 34 -38.28 9.58 -20.42
CA ILE A 34 -37.08 9.82 -21.23
C ILE A 34 -36.45 8.49 -21.68
N ALA A 35 -36.37 7.49 -20.80
CA ALA A 35 -35.84 6.18 -21.16
C ALA A 35 -36.74 5.45 -22.17
N LYS A 36 -38.07 5.56 -22.02
CA LYS A 36 -39.04 5.01 -22.99
C LYS A 36 -38.91 5.66 -24.37
N GLN A 37 -38.72 6.97 -24.42
CA GLN A 37 -38.57 7.73 -25.68
C GLN A 37 -37.20 7.57 -26.34
N ASN A 38 -36.20 7.05 -25.63
CA ASN A 38 -34.83 6.88 -26.13
C ASN A 38 -34.34 5.45 -25.90
N PRO A 39 -34.79 4.45 -26.69
CA PRO A 39 -34.48 3.03 -26.49
C PRO A 39 -32.98 2.72 -26.45
N GLU A 40 -32.17 3.52 -27.14
CA GLU A 40 -30.70 3.44 -27.19
C GLU A 40 -30.05 3.58 -25.81
N LEU A 41 -30.71 4.21 -24.84
CA LEU A 41 -30.25 4.30 -23.44
C LEU A 41 -30.18 2.93 -22.75
N ASN A 42 -30.62 1.85 -23.42
CA ASN A 42 -30.46 0.48 -22.98
C ASN A 42 -29.18 -0.20 -23.48
N LYS A 43 -28.39 0.47 -24.33
CA LYS A 43 -27.05 -0.01 -24.68
C LYS A 43 -26.16 -0.10 -23.43
N ARG A 44 -25.11 -0.92 -23.53
CA ARG A 44 -24.18 -1.26 -22.45
C ARG A 44 -22.75 -1.14 -22.94
N GLY A 45 -21.80 -1.22 -22.01
CA GLY A 45 -20.38 -1.01 -22.31
C GLY A 45 -20.13 0.40 -22.85
N TYR A 46 -19.16 0.51 -23.75
CA TYR A 46 -18.73 1.76 -24.38
C TYR A 46 -19.90 2.54 -25.03
N GLU A 47 -20.71 1.86 -25.85
CA GLU A 47 -21.85 2.49 -26.53
C GLU A 47 -22.91 3.01 -25.56
N GLY A 48 -23.21 2.25 -24.50
CA GLY A 48 -24.17 2.67 -23.47
C GLY A 48 -23.75 3.94 -22.73
N ALA A 49 -22.45 4.08 -22.45
CA ALA A 49 -21.88 5.28 -21.86
C ALA A 49 -22.05 6.48 -22.79
N LEU A 50 -21.63 6.36 -24.05
CA LEU A 50 -21.70 7.44 -25.04
C LEU A 50 -23.13 7.92 -25.26
N VAL A 51 -24.08 7.01 -25.44
CA VAL A 51 -25.49 7.37 -25.63
C VAL A 51 -26.01 8.14 -24.41
N SER A 52 -25.65 7.71 -23.20
CA SER A 52 -26.08 8.38 -21.97
C SER A 52 -25.53 9.81 -21.88
N PHE A 53 -24.23 10.01 -22.12
CA PHE A 53 -23.62 11.34 -22.06
C PHE A 53 -24.13 12.27 -23.18
N ARG A 54 -24.25 11.75 -24.41
CA ARG A 54 -24.78 12.51 -25.56
C ARG A 54 -26.24 12.89 -25.38
N GLN A 55 -27.03 12.04 -24.71
CA GLN A 55 -28.41 12.39 -24.36
C GLN A 55 -28.44 13.55 -23.35
N GLY A 56 -27.54 13.57 -22.37
CA GLY A 56 -27.40 14.69 -21.43
C GLY A 56 -27.10 16.03 -22.12
N LEU A 57 -26.27 16.01 -23.17
CA LEU A 57 -25.95 17.20 -23.97
C LEU A 57 -27.16 17.81 -24.72
N LYS A 58 -28.30 17.11 -24.80
CA LYS A 58 -29.55 17.68 -25.35
C LYS A 58 -30.26 18.61 -24.37
N TYR A 59 -29.98 18.47 -23.06
CA TYR A 59 -30.65 19.20 -21.98
C TYR A 59 -29.69 20.15 -21.24
N VAL A 60 -28.39 19.88 -21.31
CA VAL A 60 -27.34 20.71 -20.75
C VAL A 60 -26.73 21.54 -21.88
N HIS A 61 -26.83 22.87 -21.80
CA HIS A 61 -26.38 23.76 -22.86
C HIS A 61 -25.14 24.56 -22.47
N LYS A 62 -24.23 24.74 -23.44
CA LYS A 62 -22.95 25.45 -23.25
C LYS A 62 -23.10 26.85 -22.65
N ASN A 63 -24.10 27.62 -23.08
CA ASN A 63 -24.23 29.03 -22.72
C ASN A 63 -24.92 29.23 -21.36
N THR A 64 -25.77 28.30 -20.94
CA THR A 64 -26.51 28.41 -19.66
C THR A 64 -25.88 27.56 -18.56
N GLN A 65 -25.18 26.47 -18.91
CA GLN A 65 -24.54 25.54 -17.99
C GLN A 65 -23.14 25.13 -18.51
N PRO A 66 -22.18 26.09 -18.62
CA PRO A 66 -20.88 25.85 -19.25
C PRO A 66 -20.03 24.77 -18.56
N GLU A 67 -20.05 24.72 -17.22
CA GLU A 67 -19.34 23.67 -16.46
C GLU A 67 -19.94 22.29 -16.78
N SER A 68 -21.24 22.11 -16.54
CA SER A 68 -21.99 20.88 -16.81
C SER A 68 -21.76 20.36 -18.25
N TRP A 69 -21.82 21.26 -19.24
CA TRP A 69 -21.62 20.93 -20.65
C TRP A 69 -20.18 20.45 -20.92
N GLY A 70 -19.19 21.14 -20.35
CA GLY A 70 -17.79 20.77 -20.48
C GLY A 70 -17.49 19.42 -19.82
N VAL A 71 -18.04 19.16 -18.63
CA VAL A 71 -17.86 17.89 -17.91
C VAL A 71 -18.47 16.72 -18.70
N LEU A 72 -19.61 16.91 -19.37
CA LEU A 72 -20.17 15.87 -20.24
C LEU A 72 -19.26 15.55 -21.42
N HIS A 73 -18.69 16.56 -22.09
CA HIS A 73 -17.69 16.37 -23.14
C HIS A 73 -16.43 15.67 -22.64
N GLN A 74 -15.94 16.02 -21.45
CA GLN A 74 -14.83 15.34 -20.81
C GLN A 74 -15.12 13.85 -20.59
N ASN A 75 -16.32 13.49 -20.10
CA ASN A 75 -16.73 12.10 -19.88
C ASN A 75 -16.86 11.31 -21.19
N ILE A 76 -17.34 11.94 -22.26
CA ILE A 76 -17.33 11.35 -23.61
C ILE A 76 -15.88 11.10 -24.05
N GLY A 77 -14.99 12.07 -23.86
CA GLY A 77 -13.56 11.93 -24.16
C GLY A 77 -12.90 10.78 -23.40
N ILE A 78 -13.18 10.64 -22.10
CA ILE A 78 -12.71 9.52 -21.27
C ILE A 78 -13.22 8.18 -21.83
N ALA A 79 -14.50 8.10 -22.23
CA ALA A 79 -15.04 6.87 -22.79
C ALA A 79 -14.34 6.46 -24.10
N HIS A 80 -14.07 7.42 -25.00
CA HIS A 80 -13.29 7.19 -26.22
C HIS A 80 -11.84 6.78 -25.92
N TYR A 81 -11.19 7.47 -24.99
CA TYR A 81 -9.81 7.19 -24.60
C TYR A 81 -9.65 5.80 -23.99
N ASP A 82 -10.51 5.42 -23.05
CA ASP A 82 -10.46 4.09 -22.43
C ASP A 82 -10.76 3.00 -23.46
N HIS A 83 -11.73 3.22 -24.35
CA HIS A 83 -12.03 2.25 -25.41
C HIS A 83 -10.84 2.05 -26.35
N TRP A 84 -10.19 3.15 -26.76
CA TRP A 84 -8.96 3.10 -27.52
C TRP A 84 -7.86 2.36 -26.75
N LYS A 85 -7.58 2.74 -25.50
CA LYS A 85 -6.47 2.18 -24.71
C LYS A 85 -6.61 0.67 -24.49
N TYR A 86 -7.79 0.20 -24.10
CA TYR A 86 -7.96 -1.17 -23.60
C TYR A 86 -8.63 -2.14 -24.58
N ARG A 87 -9.31 -1.65 -25.61
CA ARG A 87 -10.08 -2.51 -26.53
C ARG A 87 -9.69 -2.36 -28.00
N GLN A 88 -9.28 -1.16 -28.41
CA GLN A 88 -9.12 -0.81 -29.84
C GLN A 88 -7.84 0.02 -30.08
N ARG A 89 -6.69 -0.42 -29.53
CA ARG A 89 -5.45 0.37 -29.55
C ARG A 89 -4.93 0.66 -30.96
N GLU A 90 -5.20 -0.26 -31.89
CA GLU A 90 -4.86 -0.15 -33.31
C GLU A 90 -5.68 0.92 -34.04
N ASN A 91 -6.91 1.20 -33.57
CA ASN A 91 -7.78 2.19 -34.18
C ASN A 91 -7.60 3.57 -33.54
N ALA A 92 -6.65 4.34 -34.06
CA ALA A 92 -6.35 5.69 -33.61
C ALA A 92 -7.53 6.68 -33.75
N GLN A 93 -8.62 6.33 -34.44
CA GLN A 93 -9.80 7.21 -34.53
C GLN A 93 -10.43 7.44 -33.16
N TYR A 94 -10.51 6.42 -32.31
CA TYR A 94 -11.04 6.58 -30.95
C TYR A 94 -10.20 7.53 -30.11
N TRP A 95 -8.87 7.49 -30.26
CA TRP A 95 -7.98 8.47 -29.62
C TRP A 95 -8.24 9.90 -30.15
N LYS A 96 -8.38 10.06 -31.47
CA LYS A 96 -8.69 11.37 -32.08
C LYS A 96 -10.04 11.91 -31.59
N ASP A 97 -11.04 11.05 -31.48
CA ASP A 97 -12.35 11.40 -30.94
C ASP A 97 -12.22 11.85 -29.48
N ALA A 98 -11.43 11.14 -28.66
CA ALA A 98 -11.16 11.54 -27.28
C ALA A 98 -10.57 12.96 -27.20
N ILE A 99 -9.52 13.23 -27.98
CA ILE A 99 -8.88 14.54 -28.03
C ILE A 99 -9.83 15.62 -28.54
N ASN A 100 -10.68 15.32 -29.52
CA ASN A 100 -11.70 16.26 -30.01
C ASN A 100 -12.71 16.63 -28.91
N GLU A 101 -13.15 15.66 -28.12
CA GLU A 101 -14.07 15.86 -27.02
C GLU A 101 -13.42 16.61 -25.85
N TYR A 102 -12.15 16.32 -25.53
CA TYR A 102 -11.38 17.12 -24.58
C TYR A 102 -11.21 18.57 -25.05
N ASN A 103 -10.95 18.81 -26.34
CA ASN A 103 -10.89 20.16 -26.90
C ASN A 103 -12.23 20.89 -26.83
N LYS A 104 -13.36 20.18 -26.94
CA LYS A 104 -14.69 20.77 -26.70
C LYS A 104 -14.84 21.16 -25.22
N ALA A 105 -14.51 20.26 -24.30
CA ALA A 105 -14.55 20.52 -22.86
C ALA A 105 -13.66 21.71 -22.46
N TYR A 106 -12.46 21.81 -23.04
CA TYR A 106 -11.50 22.89 -22.77
C TYR A 106 -12.09 24.29 -23.03
N LYS A 107 -13.03 24.41 -23.99
CA LYS A 107 -13.68 25.70 -24.32
C LYS A 107 -14.47 26.31 -23.16
N THR A 108 -14.90 25.50 -22.18
CA THR A 108 -15.65 25.99 -21.02
C THR A 108 -14.97 25.65 -19.70
N LEU A 109 -14.35 24.48 -19.57
CA LEU A 109 -13.74 24.05 -18.29
C LEU A 109 -12.50 24.84 -17.91
N LYS A 110 -11.85 25.54 -18.85
CA LYS A 110 -10.70 26.41 -18.55
C LYS A 110 -11.01 27.50 -17.53
N ASP A 111 -12.27 27.91 -17.43
CA ASP A 111 -12.75 28.95 -16.50
C ASP A 111 -13.11 28.36 -15.12
N PHE A 112 -12.99 27.04 -14.94
CA PHE A 112 -13.26 26.31 -13.70
C PHE A 112 -11.99 25.56 -13.27
N PRO A 113 -11.10 26.16 -12.47
CA PRO A 113 -9.73 25.69 -12.25
C PRO A 113 -9.59 24.21 -11.87
N GLU A 114 -10.41 23.69 -10.95
CA GLU A 114 -10.34 22.27 -10.57
C GLU A 114 -10.81 21.33 -11.69
N ARG A 115 -11.88 21.70 -12.41
CA ARG A 115 -12.33 20.95 -13.61
C ARG A 115 -11.29 21.02 -14.73
N HIS A 116 -10.59 22.14 -14.81
CA HIS A 116 -9.50 22.31 -15.75
C HIS A 116 -8.37 21.32 -15.44
N LEU A 117 -7.97 21.18 -14.18
CA LEU A 117 -6.98 20.18 -13.76
C LEU A 117 -7.40 18.76 -14.14
N ASP A 118 -8.65 18.36 -13.87
CA ASP A 118 -9.17 17.04 -14.25
C ASP A 118 -9.10 16.81 -15.78
N LEU A 119 -9.41 17.84 -16.58
CA LEU A 119 -9.34 17.78 -18.03
C LEU A 119 -7.89 17.69 -18.54
N LEU A 120 -6.99 18.48 -17.95
CA LEU A 120 -5.57 18.49 -18.30
C LEU A 120 -4.93 17.14 -17.99
N GLN A 121 -5.30 16.50 -16.88
CA GLN A 121 -4.91 15.12 -16.61
C GLN A 121 -5.32 14.21 -17.79
N GLY A 122 -6.57 14.28 -18.24
CA GLY A 122 -7.07 13.52 -19.41
C GLY A 122 -6.23 13.72 -20.68
N PHE A 123 -5.85 14.97 -20.99
CA PHE A 123 -4.95 15.28 -22.10
C PHE A 123 -3.56 14.66 -21.93
N ILE A 124 -2.91 14.89 -20.80
CA ILE A 124 -1.54 14.41 -20.53
C ILE A 124 -1.52 12.89 -20.68
N ARG A 125 -2.47 12.19 -20.03
CA ARG A 125 -2.59 10.73 -20.09
C ARG A 125 -2.74 10.25 -21.53
N ALA A 126 -3.65 10.86 -22.30
CA ALA A 126 -3.91 10.48 -23.69
C ALA A 126 -2.71 10.72 -24.62
N TYR A 127 -1.96 11.79 -24.41
CA TYR A 127 -0.78 12.10 -25.21
C TYR A 127 0.42 11.21 -24.88
N LEU A 128 0.67 10.94 -23.59
CA LEU A 128 1.73 10.04 -23.15
C LEU A 128 1.52 8.63 -23.70
N ASP A 129 0.31 8.13 -23.63
CA ASP A 129 -0.06 6.81 -24.14
C ASP A 129 0.09 6.70 -25.67
N PHE A 130 -0.25 7.76 -26.41
CA PHE A 130 -0.10 7.75 -27.86
C PHE A 130 1.38 7.75 -28.28
N GLY A 131 2.26 8.34 -27.46
CA GLY A 131 3.68 8.02 -27.43
C GLY A 131 4.56 8.61 -28.54
N THR A 132 4.02 9.35 -29.51
CA THR A 132 4.86 10.01 -30.54
C THR A 132 5.60 11.22 -29.98
N ARG A 133 6.78 11.54 -30.52
CA ARG A 133 7.61 12.68 -30.08
C ARG A 133 6.81 13.99 -29.99
N GLN A 134 5.98 14.27 -31.00
CA GLN A 134 5.14 15.48 -31.00
C GLN A 134 4.11 15.46 -29.87
N LYS A 135 3.51 14.30 -29.58
CA LYS A 135 2.52 14.19 -28.50
C LYS A 135 3.15 14.30 -27.11
N ARG A 136 4.39 13.86 -26.93
CA ARG A 136 5.14 14.07 -25.68
C ARG A 136 5.33 15.57 -25.38
N VAL A 137 5.63 16.37 -26.40
CA VAL A 137 5.75 17.84 -26.25
C VAL A 137 4.41 18.46 -25.83
N GLU A 138 3.29 18.00 -26.40
CA GLU A 138 1.96 18.46 -25.98
C GLU A 138 1.64 18.06 -24.54
N ALA A 139 1.99 16.83 -24.12
CA ALA A 139 1.80 16.38 -22.74
C ALA A 139 2.57 17.28 -21.75
N GLU A 140 3.81 17.67 -22.06
CA GLU A 140 4.60 18.59 -21.24
C GLU A 140 3.99 19.98 -21.14
N LYS A 141 3.44 20.49 -22.25
CA LYS A 141 2.75 21.78 -22.28
C LYS A 141 1.54 21.76 -21.34
N PHE A 142 0.68 20.75 -21.45
CA PHE A 142 -0.48 20.59 -20.57
C PHE A 142 -0.07 20.34 -19.12
N LYS A 143 1.03 19.61 -18.87
CA LYS A 143 1.60 19.47 -17.52
C LYS A 143 1.99 20.84 -16.96
N LYS A 144 2.70 21.67 -17.73
CA LYS A 144 3.11 23.01 -17.29
C LYS A 144 1.91 23.89 -16.96
N GLU A 145 0.88 23.86 -17.81
CA GLU A 145 -0.38 24.56 -17.58
C GLU A 145 -1.05 24.08 -16.28
N ALA A 146 -1.17 22.76 -16.10
CA ALA A 146 -1.77 22.18 -14.89
C ALA A 146 -0.99 22.55 -13.62
N TRP A 147 0.35 22.56 -13.70
CA TRP A 147 1.19 22.95 -12.56
C TRP A 147 0.95 24.40 -12.15
N ASN A 148 0.84 25.33 -13.10
CA ASN A 148 0.59 26.74 -12.79
C ASN A 148 -0.77 26.92 -12.10
N ILE A 149 -1.81 26.23 -12.59
CA ILE A 149 -3.15 26.26 -11.99
C ILE A 149 -3.12 25.65 -10.58
N PHE A 150 -2.43 24.51 -10.43
CA PHE A 150 -2.28 23.85 -9.13
C PHE A 150 -1.60 24.76 -8.11
N GLN A 151 -0.52 25.46 -8.47
CA GLN A 151 0.18 26.38 -7.56
C GLN A 151 -0.72 27.57 -7.15
N ASP A 152 -1.41 28.20 -8.11
CA ASP A 152 -2.36 29.29 -7.81
C ASP A 152 -3.50 28.84 -6.88
N LEU A 153 -4.01 27.61 -7.05
CA LEU A 153 -5.02 27.05 -6.15
C LEU A 153 -4.47 26.62 -4.79
N LEU A 154 -3.23 26.13 -4.74
CA LEU A 154 -2.56 25.73 -3.51
C LEU A 154 -2.30 26.95 -2.60
N GLU A 155 -1.88 28.07 -3.19
CA GLU A 155 -1.67 29.34 -2.46
C GLU A 155 -2.97 29.89 -1.86
N LYS A 156 -4.13 29.54 -2.43
CA LYS A 156 -5.46 29.94 -1.95
C LYS A 156 -6.01 29.08 -0.82
N GLN A 157 -5.33 28.00 -0.44
CA GLN A 157 -5.76 27.14 0.67
C GLN A 157 -5.56 27.87 2.01
N ILE A 158 -6.55 27.77 2.90
CA ILE A 158 -6.65 28.61 4.10
C ILE A 158 -5.65 28.17 5.18
N ASN A 159 -5.39 26.87 5.27
CA ASN A 159 -4.51 26.30 6.28
C ASN A 159 -3.72 25.09 5.75
N ASP A 160 -2.75 24.66 6.55
CA ASP A 160 -1.84 23.57 6.23
C ASP A 160 -2.56 22.23 6.01
N ASN A 161 -3.62 21.95 6.76
CA ASN A 161 -4.43 20.74 6.54
C ASN A 161 -5.09 20.74 5.15
N GLN A 162 -5.64 21.88 4.73
CA GLN A 162 -6.21 22.03 3.38
C GLN A 162 -5.12 21.94 2.30
N LYS A 163 -3.93 22.50 2.52
CA LYS A 163 -2.80 22.38 1.59
C LYS A 163 -2.37 20.92 1.40
N SER A 164 -2.26 20.16 2.49
CA SER A 164 -1.94 18.73 2.44
C SER A 164 -2.99 17.94 1.68
N LEU A 165 -4.27 18.07 2.02
CA LEU A 165 -5.37 17.36 1.34
C LEU A 165 -5.47 17.74 -0.14
N PHE A 166 -5.29 19.03 -0.46
CA PHE A 166 -5.28 19.52 -1.83
C PHE A 166 -4.10 18.93 -2.62
N SER A 167 -2.90 18.90 -2.04
CA SER A 167 -1.71 18.36 -2.70
C SER A 167 -1.80 16.85 -2.90
N LEU A 168 -2.34 16.11 -1.92
CA LEU A 168 -2.65 14.68 -2.05
C LEU A 168 -3.65 14.42 -3.19
N LYS A 169 -4.74 15.20 -3.28
CA LYS A 169 -5.72 15.09 -4.37
C LYS A 169 -5.09 15.22 -5.76
N TYR A 170 -4.06 16.05 -5.90
CA TYR A 170 -3.37 16.32 -7.17
C TYR A 170 -1.97 15.69 -7.28
N ALA A 171 -1.63 14.70 -6.43
CA ALA A 171 -0.35 13.99 -6.45
C ALA A 171 -0.02 13.37 -7.82
N TRP A 172 -1.06 13.11 -8.63
CA TRP A 172 -0.91 12.66 -10.01
C TRP A 172 -0.03 13.57 -10.88
N LEU A 173 0.11 14.86 -10.56
CA LEU A 173 1.00 15.79 -11.28
C LEU A 173 2.46 15.34 -11.18
N GLY A 174 2.90 14.98 -9.96
CA GLY A 174 4.20 14.39 -9.71
C GLY A 174 4.33 13.02 -10.38
N GLN A 175 3.33 12.16 -10.19
CA GLN A 175 3.32 10.81 -10.75
C GLN A 175 3.44 10.79 -12.29
N LEU A 176 2.72 11.67 -13.01
CA LEU A 176 2.84 11.79 -14.48
C LEU A 176 4.13 12.50 -14.91
N THR A 177 4.74 13.30 -14.03
CA THR A 177 6.05 13.89 -14.30
C THR A 177 7.13 12.79 -14.34
N VAL A 178 7.02 11.75 -13.52
CA VAL A 178 7.89 10.56 -13.61
C VAL A 178 7.77 9.92 -14.99
N ASP A 179 6.55 9.66 -15.48
CA ASP A 179 6.32 9.06 -16.79
C ASP A 179 6.89 9.91 -17.95
N ILE A 180 6.74 11.24 -17.88
CA ILE A 180 7.33 12.17 -18.84
C ILE A 180 8.86 12.01 -18.89
N ASN A 181 9.53 11.94 -17.73
CA ASN A 181 10.99 11.81 -17.69
C ASN A 181 11.46 10.42 -18.15
N LEU A 182 10.72 9.36 -17.82
CA LEU A 182 10.96 8.01 -18.35
C LEU A 182 10.90 7.98 -19.88
N GLN A 183 9.90 8.64 -20.48
CA GLN A 183 9.79 8.73 -21.94
C GLN A 183 10.88 9.58 -22.60
N LYS A 184 11.58 10.43 -21.85
CA LYS A 184 12.77 11.17 -22.30
C LYS A 184 14.06 10.38 -22.16
N GLY A 185 14.04 9.24 -21.46
CA GLY A 185 15.24 8.52 -21.07
C GLY A 185 15.98 9.15 -19.88
N GLU A 186 15.37 10.10 -19.17
CA GLU A 186 15.95 10.75 -17.99
C GLU A 186 15.70 9.88 -16.73
N LEU A 187 16.26 8.67 -16.71
CA LEU A 187 15.91 7.62 -15.73
C LEU A 187 16.19 8.01 -14.28
N ILE A 188 17.37 8.60 -14.02
CA ILE A 188 17.76 9.06 -12.67
C ILE A 188 16.77 10.10 -12.17
N LYS A 189 16.48 11.10 -13.00
CA LYS A 189 15.57 12.18 -12.65
C LYS A 189 14.14 11.70 -12.47
N ALA A 190 13.70 10.73 -13.26
CA ALA A 190 12.39 10.10 -13.07
C ALA A 190 12.30 9.44 -11.68
N TRP A 191 13.33 8.68 -11.29
CA TRP A 191 13.39 8.06 -9.96
C TRP A 191 13.48 9.08 -8.82
N GLU A 192 14.32 10.10 -8.94
CA GLU A 192 14.46 11.16 -7.92
C GLU A 192 13.16 11.94 -7.73
N ILE A 193 12.40 12.17 -8.81
CA ILE A 193 11.05 12.75 -8.72
C ILE A 193 10.10 11.78 -8.03
N ALA A 194 10.10 10.49 -8.38
CA ALA A 194 9.25 9.49 -7.73
C ALA A 194 9.49 9.45 -6.22
N GLU A 195 10.75 9.40 -5.79
CA GLU A 195 11.14 9.38 -4.38
C GLU A 195 10.77 10.69 -3.66
N ARG A 196 10.97 11.85 -4.30
CA ARG A 196 10.58 13.14 -3.69
C ARG A 196 9.07 13.25 -3.49
N GLU A 197 8.27 12.86 -4.48
CA GLU A 197 6.80 12.92 -4.41
C GLU A 197 6.26 11.92 -3.38
N LYS A 198 6.85 10.71 -3.30
CA LYS A 198 6.57 9.74 -2.23
C LYS A 198 6.86 10.35 -0.85
N ASN A 199 8.02 10.95 -0.65
CA ASN A 199 8.37 11.57 0.64
C ASN A 199 7.46 12.74 1.00
N ALA A 200 7.00 13.50 0.00
CA ALA A 200 6.01 14.56 0.19
C ALA A 200 4.68 13.99 0.67
N CYS A 201 4.15 12.96 0.00
CA CYS A 201 2.91 12.29 0.38
C CYS A 201 2.99 11.68 1.78
N LEU A 202 4.07 10.94 2.09
CA LEU A 202 4.33 10.38 3.43
C LEU A 202 4.35 11.47 4.49
N THR A 203 4.99 12.61 4.21
CA THR A 203 5.08 13.73 5.16
C THR A 203 3.73 14.39 5.39
N TRP A 204 2.96 14.66 4.33
CA TRP A 204 1.66 15.28 4.45
C TRP A 204 0.62 14.39 5.15
N LEU A 205 0.72 13.07 4.97
CA LEU A 205 -0.14 12.09 5.64
C LEU A 205 0.23 11.89 7.12
N LEU A 206 1.53 11.94 7.47
CA LEU A 206 2.02 11.67 8.84
C LEU A 206 2.09 12.92 9.73
N SER A 207 2.56 14.03 9.19
CA SER A 207 3.00 15.20 9.97
C SER A 207 2.37 16.51 9.51
N GLY A 208 1.48 16.47 8.51
CA GLY A 208 0.86 17.66 7.94
C GLY A 208 1.76 18.39 6.94
N TRP A 209 1.40 19.64 6.61
CA TRP A 209 2.02 20.38 5.52
C TRP A 209 3.51 20.65 5.78
N ALA A 210 4.32 20.40 4.76
CA ALA A 210 5.72 20.80 4.72
C ALA A 210 6.07 21.25 3.30
N THR A 211 6.76 22.39 3.19
CA THR A 211 7.25 22.92 1.91
C THR A 211 8.57 22.28 1.51
N GLU A 212 9.46 22.06 2.49
CA GLU A 212 10.73 21.39 2.30
C GLU A 212 10.54 19.89 2.52
N ILE A 213 10.85 19.11 1.49
CA ILE A 213 10.73 17.66 1.50
C ILE A 213 12.11 17.07 1.32
N ASP A 214 12.59 16.39 2.36
CA ASP A 214 13.84 15.64 2.30
C ASP A 214 13.71 14.47 1.34
N SER A 215 14.63 14.40 0.37
CA SER A 215 14.66 13.33 -0.61
C SER A 215 16.10 13.10 -1.07
N PRO A 216 16.54 11.84 -1.15
CA PRO A 216 17.90 11.52 -1.53
C PRO A 216 18.09 11.61 -3.03
N SER A 217 19.28 12.06 -3.44
CA SER A 217 19.72 11.86 -4.82
C SER A 217 20.06 10.40 -5.07
N TYR A 218 20.00 9.98 -6.33
CA TYR A 218 20.38 8.63 -6.75
C TYR A 218 21.83 8.32 -6.32
N LYS A 219 22.72 9.30 -6.47
CA LYS A 219 24.12 9.20 -6.02
C LYS A 219 24.25 8.99 -4.51
N LYS A 220 23.32 9.50 -3.69
CA LYS A 220 23.34 9.28 -2.24
C LYS A 220 22.90 7.86 -1.90
N ILE A 221 21.88 7.32 -2.58
CA ILE A 221 21.45 5.92 -2.43
C ILE A 221 22.53 4.93 -2.90
N GLN A 222 23.26 5.24 -3.97
CA GLN A 222 24.36 4.37 -4.43
C GLN A 222 25.42 4.11 -3.34
N LYS A 223 25.57 4.99 -2.34
CA LYS A 223 26.50 4.81 -1.23
C LYS A 223 26.04 3.82 -0.15
N VAL A 224 24.76 3.45 -0.13
CA VAL A 224 24.22 2.46 0.82
C VAL A 224 24.04 1.08 0.21
N LEU A 225 24.04 0.98 -1.12
CA LEU A 225 23.99 -0.28 -1.83
C LEU A 225 25.36 -0.97 -1.79
N THR A 226 25.36 -2.30 -1.71
CA THR A 226 26.53 -3.16 -1.79
C THR A 226 26.38 -4.12 -3.00
N PRO A 227 27.44 -4.81 -3.44
CA PRO A 227 27.34 -5.77 -4.55
C PRO A 227 26.28 -6.87 -4.35
N SER A 228 25.89 -7.15 -3.11
CA SER A 228 24.90 -8.17 -2.73
C SER A 228 23.50 -7.61 -2.42
N THR A 229 23.28 -6.31 -2.61
CA THR A 229 22.04 -5.63 -2.22
C THR A 229 21.42 -4.88 -3.39
N ALA A 230 20.11 -5.08 -3.60
CA ALA A 230 19.34 -4.31 -4.57
C ALA A 230 18.09 -3.68 -3.92
N ILE A 231 17.65 -2.54 -4.46
CA ILE A 231 16.35 -1.96 -4.15
C ILE A 231 15.40 -2.23 -5.32
N ILE A 232 14.23 -2.79 -5.02
CA ILE A 232 13.11 -2.90 -5.95
C ILE A 232 12.09 -1.83 -5.58
N TYR A 233 11.94 -0.83 -6.44
CA TYR A 233 11.10 0.34 -6.19
C TYR A 233 9.96 0.37 -7.20
N TRP A 234 8.72 0.24 -6.72
CA TRP A 234 7.54 0.37 -7.58
C TRP A 234 7.04 1.81 -7.61
N HIS A 235 6.64 2.27 -8.79
CA HIS A 235 6.01 3.57 -9.01
C HIS A 235 4.71 3.41 -9.80
N ILE A 236 3.59 3.77 -9.19
CA ILE A 236 2.26 3.74 -9.82
C ILE A 236 1.87 5.16 -10.19
N SER A 237 1.52 5.36 -11.45
CA SER A 237 0.96 6.60 -11.98
C SER A 237 -0.44 6.39 -12.56
N PRO A 238 -1.14 7.46 -12.99
CA PRO A 238 -2.39 7.32 -13.74
C PRO A 238 -2.26 6.59 -15.09
N ASN A 239 -1.04 6.39 -15.60
CA ASN A 239 -0.78 5.78 -16.90
C ASN A 239 -0.10 4.41 -16.82
N SER A 240 0.76 4.19 -15.84
CA SER A 240 1.70 3.06 -15.84
C SER A 240 2.01 2.56 -14.44
N LEU A 241 2.44 1.30 -14.39
CA LEU A 241 3.16 0.69 -13.29
C LEU A 241 4.62 0.56 -13.74
N ASN A 242 5.53 1.27 -13.10
CA ASN A 242 6.95 1.23 -13.41
C ASN A 242 7.72 0.62 -12.24
N THR A 243 8.74 -0.18 -12.53
CA THR A 243 9.66 -0.69 -11.51
C THR A 243 11.06 -0.16 -11.79
N PHE A 244 11.65 0.49 -10.79
CA PHE A 244 13.08 0.85 -10.78
C PHE A 244 13.84 -0.20 -9.97
N ILE A 245 14.90 -0.74 -10.57
CA ILE A 245 15.82 -1.66 -9.91
C ILE A 245 17.15 -0.92 -9.73
N LEU A 246 17.54 -0.72 -8.48
CA LEU A 246 18.77 -0.03 -8.13
C LEU A 246 19.76 -1.07 -7.61
N LYS A 247 20.92 -1.14 -8.27
CA LYS A 247 22.05 -1.98 -7.86
C LYS A 247 23.29 -1.11 -7.66
N HIS A 248 24.22 -1.63 -6.87
CA HIS A 248 25.49 -0.98 -6.58
C HIS A 248 26.26 -0.65 -7.87
N GLU A 249 26.84 0.56 -7.91
CA GLU A 249 27.71 1.08 -8.98
C GLU A 249 27.09 1.13 -10.38
N LEU A 250 25.76 1.08 -10.50
CA LEU A 250 25.09 1.42 -11.75
C LEU A 250 25.03 2.94 -11.95
N GLU A 251 25.31 3.38 -13.19
CA GLU A 251 25.21 4.81 -13.56
C GLU A 251 23.78 5.33 -13.51
N ALA A 252 22.79 4.47 -13.75
CA ALA A 252 21.36 4.78 -13.74
C ALA A 252 20.54 3.54 -13.31
N PRO A 253 19.32 3.72 -12.77
CA PRO A 253 18.46 2.59 -12.42
C PRO A 253 18.02 1.82 -13.68
N ILE A 254 17.91 0.50 -13.55
CA ILE A 254 17.23 -0.32 -14.56
C ILE A 254 15.73 -0.08 -14.40
N VAL A 255 15.00 0.14 -15.51
CA VAL A 255 13.56 0.42 -15.45
C VAL A 255 12.79 -0.60 -16.28
N LYS A 256 11.88 -1.32 -15.63
CA LYS A 256 10.86 -2.14 -16.30
C LYS A 256 9.58 -1.30 -16.38
N GLN A 257 9.24 -0.87 -17.60
CA GLN A 257 8.05 -0.04 -17.85
C GLN A 257 6.89 -0.93 -18.32
N ASP A 258 5.77 -0.89 -17.62
CA ASP A 258 4.50 -1.34 -18.18
C ASP A 258 3.75 -0.16 -18.79
N LEU A 259 3.41 -0.26 -20.08
CA LEU A 259 2.63 0.73 -20.83
C LEU A 259 1.13 0.77 -20.41
N GLY A 260 0.83 0.39 -19.17
CA GLY A 260 -0.43 0.64 -18.47
C GLY A 260 -1.43 -0.51 -18.44
N ARG A 261 -1.09 -1.71 -18.91
CA ARG A 261 -2.00 -2.87 -18.78
C ARG A 261 -1.93 -3.45 -17.37
N SER A 262 -0.72 -3.70 -16.87
CA SER A 262 -0.49 -4.21 -15.52
C SER A 262 -1.05 -3.29 -14.46
N LYS A 263 -0.99 -1.96 -14.62
CA LYS A 263 -1.56 -1.01 -13.63
C LYS A 263 -3.07 -1.18 -13.42
N ASP A 264 -3.84 -1.46 -14.48
CA ASP A 264 -5.29 -1.66 -14.33
C ASP A 264 -5.64 -3.11 -13.96
N GLN A 265 -4.83 -4.08 -14.39
CA GLN A 265 -4.91 -5.45 -13.88
C GLN A 265 -4.67 -5.47 -12.37
N LEU A 266 -3.62 -4.80 -11.89
CA LEU A 266 -3.32 -4.65 -10.46
C LEU A 266 -4.52 -4.04 -9.71
N LYS A 267 -5.11 -2.98 -10.25
CA LYS A 267 -6.28 -2.35 -9.62
C LYS A 267 -7.46 -3.30 -9.48
N GLU A 268 -7.79 -4.07 -10.52
CA GLU A 268 -8.89 -5.03 -10.44
C GLU A 268 -8.52 -6.23 -9.56
N TRP A 269 -7.27 -6.68 -9.60
CA TRP A 269 -6.72 -7.74 -8.75
C TRP A 269 -6.84 -7.36 -7.27
N VAL A 270 -6.35 -6.18 -6.85
CA VAL A 270 -6.46 -5.69 -5.46
C VAL A 270 -7.91 -5.58 -5.01
N LYS A 271 -8.80 -5.10 -5.90
CA LYS A 271 -10.23 -5.03 -5.60
C LYS A 271 -10.87 -6.41 -5.40
N ASN A 272 -10.43 -7.43 -6.13
CA ASN A 272 -10.90 -8.80 -5.96
C ASN A 272 -10.33 -9.42 -4.68
N TRP A 273 -9.03 -9.26 -4.47
CA TRP A 273 -8.31 -9.69 -3.27
C TRP A 273 -8.98 -9.17 -2.00
N ASN A 274 -9.22 -7.86 -1.91
CA ASN A 274 -9.85 -7.24 -0.74
C ASN A 274 -11.28 -7.75 -0.52
N ARG A 275 -12.07 -7.92 -1.59
CA ARG A 275 -13.44 -8.47 -1.48
C ARG A 275 -13.44 -9.91 -0.95
N GLU A 276 -12.54 -10.76 -1.46
CA GLU A 276 -12.45 -12.16 -1.02
C GLU A 276 -11.96 -12.27 0.43
N TYR A 277 -11.01 -11.41 0.83
CA TYR A 277 -10.51 -11.33 2.20
C TYR A 277 -11.59 -10.82 3.18
N GLU A 278 -12.37 -9.81 2.77
CA GLU A 278 -13.50 -9.25 3.55
C GLU A 278 -14.58 -10.28 3.87
N GLU A 279 -14.92 -11.12 2.91
CA GLU A 279 -15.99 -12.11 3.05
C GLU A 279 -15.59 -13.28 3.98
N GLN A 280 -14.38 -13.26 4.56
CA GLN A 280 -13.79 -14.35 5.36
C GLN A 280 -13.97 -15.72 4.69
N ASN A 281 -13.88 -15.73 3.37
CA ASN A 281 -14.27 -16.87 2.58
C ASN A 281 -13.14 -17.88 2.55
N THR A 282 -13.45 -19.15 2.82
CA THR A 282 -12.50 -20.27 2.61
C THR A 282 -11.92 -20.29 1.19
N SER A 283 -12.64 -19.71 0.20
CA SER A 283 -12.11 -19.53 -1.16
C SER A 283 -10.86 -18.66 -1.22
N TRP A 284 -10.72 -17.63 -0.37
CA TRP A 284 -9.54 -16.75 -0.37
C TRP A 284 -8.27 -17.55 -0.05
N GLN A 285 -8.33 -18.41 0.97
CA GLN A 285 -7.23 -19.30 1.35
C GLN A 285 -6.95 -20.34 0.26
N ASN A 286 -8.00 -20.96 -0.28
CA ASN A 286 -7.87 -22.00 -1.31
C ASN A 286 -7.28 -21.46 -2.63
N ASN A 287 -7.59 -20.21 -2.99
CA ASN A 287 -7.13 -19.56 -4.21
C ASN A 287 -5.83 -18.75 -4.01
N LEU A 288 -5.27 -18.74 -2.80
CA LEU A 288 -4.12 -17.90 -2.45
C LEU A 288 -2.94 -18.09 -3.43
N SER A 289 -2.61 -19.33 -3.76
CA SER A 289 -1.49 -19.63 -4.66
C SER A 289 -1.72 -19.09 -6.09
N GLU A 290 -2.93 -19.25 -6.63
CA GLU A 290 -3.30 -18.76 -7.96
C GLU A 290 -3.32 -17.22 -7.99
N ASN A 291 -3.91 -16.60 -6.96
CA ASN A 291 -3.96 -15.15 -6.81
C ASN A 291 -2.56 -14.55 -6.72
N LEU A 292 -1.65 -15.15 -5.94
CA LEU A 292 -0.26 -14.69 -5.84
C LEU A 292 0.52 -14.89 -7.15
N GLN A 293 0.23 -15.96 -7.90
CA GLN A 293 0.83 -16.14 -9.23
C GLN A 293 0.36 -15.06 -10.21
N GLU A 294 -0.93 -14.70 -10.20
CA GLU A 294 -1.43 -13.58 -11.02
C GLU A 294 -0.76 -12.25 -10.61
N LEU A 295 -0.60 -11.99 -9.32
CA LEU A 295 0.11 -10.80 -8.84
C LEU A 295 1.59 -10.80 -9.28
N LYS A 296 2.24 -11.97 -9.24
CA LYS A 296 3.61 -12.16 -9.71
C LYS A 296 3.76 -11.77 -11.19
N ASP A 297 2.81 -12.18 -12.02
CA ASP A 297 2.78 -11.87 -13.45
C ASP A 297 2.50 -10.37 -13.69
N ILE A 298 1.55 -9.79 -12.96
CA ILE A 298 1.21 -8.35 -13.04
C ILE A 298 2.43 -7.49 -12.70
N LEU A 299 3.16 -7.85 -11.64
CA LEU A 299 4.35 -7.13 -11.17
C LEU A 299 5.64 -7.49 -11.93
N GLN A 300 5.56 -8.42 -12.89
CA GLN A 300 6.67 -8.89 -13.73
C GLN A 300 7.87 -9.38 -12.90
N ILE A 301 7.60 -10.12 -11.82
CA ILE A 301 8.64 -10.50 -10.85
C ILE A 301 9.74 -11.36 -11.49
N ASP A 302 9.41 -12.26 -12.42
CA ASP A 302 10.43 -13.08 -13.09
C ASP A 302 11.41 -12.21 -13.89
N ALA A 303 10.91 -11.18 -14.60
CA ALA A 303 11.75 -10.22 -15.32
C ALA A 303 12.56 -9.30 -14.40
N ILE A 304 12.14 -9.13 -13.14
CA ILE A 304 12.92 -8.45 -12.10
C ILE A 304 14.03 -9.40 -11.62
N VAL A 305 13.71 -10.65 -11.32
CA VAL A 305 14.67 -11.67 -10.83
C VAL A 305 15.81 -11.90 -11.83
N GLU A 306 15.55 -11.86 -13.14
CA GLU A 306 16.57 -11.92 -14.19
C GLU A 306 17.66 -10.83 -14.04
N GLU A 307 17.33 -9.67 -13.47
CA GLU A 307 18.26 -8.56 -13.26
C GLU A 307 19.06 -8.67 -11.96
N LEU A 308 18.78 -9.67 -11.10
CA LEU A 308 19.28 -9.78 -9.73
C LEU A 308 20.45 -10.77 -9.57
N THR A 309 21.22 -11.03 -10.63
CA THR A 309 22.41 -11.88 -10.54
C THR A 309 23.38 -11.36 -9.46
N SER A 310 23.82 -12.25 -8.56
CA SER A 310 24.71 -11.96 -7.41
C SER A 310 24.09 -11.18 -6.24
N ILE A 311 22.79 -10.89 -6.31
CA ILE A 311 22.07 -10.25 -5.21
C ILE A 311 21.59 -11.32 -4.23
N THR A 312 21.70 -11.03 -2.93
CA THR A 312 21.16 -11.88 -1.86
C THR A 312 20.23 -11.11 -0.92
N ASN A 313 20.31 -9.77 -0.92
CA ASN A 313 19.49 -8.90 -0.08
C ASN A 313 18.63 -7.99 -0.95
N LEU A 314 17.32 -8.00 -0.71
CA LEU A 314 16.38 -7.10 -1.39
C LEU A 314 15.76 -6.14 -0.41
N ILE A 315 15.74 -4.87 -0.79
CA ILE A 315 14.96 -3.83 -0.13
C ILE A 315 13.79 -3.52 -1.06
N LEU A 316 12.58 -3.89 -0.64
CA LEU A 316 11.36 -3.60 -1.36
C LEU A 316 10.85 -2.22 -0.93
N ILE A 317 10.58 -1.36 -1.91
CA ILE A 317 9.91 -0.07 -1.71
C ILE A 317 8.61 -0.11 -2.50
N PRO A 318 7.52 -0.61 -1.89
CA PRO A 318 6.19 -0.59 -2.48
C PRO A 318 5.70 0.85 -2.69
N HIS A 319 4.57 1.03 -3.35
CA HIS A 319 3.89 2.32 -3.49
C HIS A 319 2.39 2.09 -3.50
N GLN A 320 1.63 2.95 -2.80
CA GLN A 320 0.18 2.84 -2.64
C GLN A 320 -0.21 1.49 -2.01
N GLU A 321 -1.24 0.83 -2.53
CA GLU A 321 -1.79 -0.41 -1.99
C GLU A 321 -0.80 -1.60 -2.00
N LEU A 322 0.30 -1.51 -2.76
CA LEU A 322 1.34 -2.55 -2.74
C LEU A 322 1.98 -2.73 -1.36
N HIS A 323 1.92 -1.73 -0.48
CA HIS A 323 2.38 -1.86 0.91
C HIS A 323 1.60 -2.91 1.72
N LEU A 324 0.36 -3.18 1.32
CA LEU A 324 -0.55 -4.11 1.99
C LEU A 324 -0.43 -5.55 1.47
N LEU A 325 0.43 -5.79 0.46
CA LEU A 325 0.51 -7.06 -0.23
C LEU A 325 1.75 -7.87 0.17
N PRO A 326 1.68 -9.21 0.12
CA PRO A 326 2.80 -10.12 0.40
C PRO A 326 3.84 -10.16 -0.71
N LEU A 327 4.46 -9.02 -1.03
CA LEU A 327 5.40 -8.93 -2.15
C LEU A 327 6.61 -9.85 -1.98
N ASN A 328 7.08 -10.06 -0.74
CA ASN A 328 8.20 -10.94 -0.41
C ASN A 328 7.93 -12.40 -0.81
N PHE A 329 6.67 -12.85 -0.79
CA PHE A 329 6.32 -14.22 -1.20
C PHE A 329 6.39 -14.43 -2.72
N LEU A 330 6.47 -13.35 -3.51
CA LEU A 330 6.56 -13.44 -4.96
C LEU A 330 7.99 -13.72 -5.44
N PHE A 331 8.99 -13.51 -4.58
CA PHE A 331 10.40 -13.70 -4.88
C PHE A 331 10.89 -15.09 -4.42
N PRO A 332 11.98 -15.60 -5.02
CA PRO A 332 12.70 -16.77 -4.53
C PRO A 332 13.09 -16.67 -3.05
N TYR A 333 13.07 -17.81 -2.34
CA TYR A 333 13.32 -17.88 -0.89
C TYR A 333 14.78 -17.67 -0.47
N ASP A 334 15.73 -17.66 -1.41
CA ASP A 334 17.15 -17.41 -1.15
C ASP A 334 17.47 -15.92 -0.92
N PHE A 335 16.52 -15.02 -1.23
CA PHE A 335 16.65 -13.61 -0.88
C PHE A 335 16.31 -13.34 0.58
N THR A 336 17.16 -12.59 1.27
CA THR A 336 16.80 -11.90 2.52
C THR A 336 16.11 -10.59 2.16
N ILE A 337 14.83 -10.45 2.51
CA ILE A 337 13.97 -9.36 2.04
C ILE A 337 13.60 -8.43 3.20
N THR A 338 13.74 -7.12 2.98
CA THR A 338 13.22 -6.06 3.87
C THR A 338 12.32 -5.10 3.11
N TYR A 339 11.54 -4.32 3.85
CA TYR A 339 10.70 -3.26 3.30
C TYR A 339 11.13 -1.90 3.83
N LEU A 340 11.06 -0.87 2.99
CA LEU A 340 11.14 0.52 3.42
C LEU A 340 9.95 1.33 2.87
N PRO A 341 9.35 2.22 3.67
CA PRO A 341 8.36 3.17 3.17
C PRO A 341 8.87 4.04 2.01
N CYS A 342 10.14 4.45 2.07
CA CYS A 342 10.83 5.24 1.05
C CYS A 342 12.34 5.04 1.10
N ALA A 343 13.04 5.45 0.03
CA ALA A 343 14.48 5.24 -0.09
C ALA A 343 15.28 6.14 0.88
N GLN A 344 14.73 7.29 1.27
CA GLN A 344 15.35 8.20 2.26
C GLN A 344 15.68 7.47 3.57
N LEU A 345 14.85 6.53 4.01
CA LEU A 345 15.07 5.78 5.26
C LEU A 345 16.27 4.81 5.16
N ALA A 346 16.70 4.41 3.97
CA ALA A 346 17.90 3.60 3.79
C ALA A 346 19.19 4.35 4.15
N LEU A 347 19.12 5.69 4.26
CA LEU A 347 20.24 6.54 4.65
C LEU A 347 20.39 6.70 6.15
N ASN A 348 19.39 6.27 6.93
CA ASN A 348 19.49 6.30 8.38
C ASN A 348 20.67 5.40 8.79
N PRO A 349 21.59 5.91 9.62
CA PRO A 349 22.83 5.20 9.91
C PRO A 349 22.58 4.00 10.83
N THR A 350 22.21 2.86 10.28
CA THR A 350 22.44 1.54 10.89
C THR A 350 23.90 1.11 10.65
N LYS A 351 24.84 2.03 10.88
CA LYS A 351 26.28 1.81 10.61
C LYS A 351 26.95 0.90 11.63
N THR A 352 26.28 0.60 12.74
CA THR A 352 26.74 -0.40 13.69
C THR A 352 26.16 -1.76 13.32
N LYS A 353 27.00 -2.79 13.39
CA LYS A 353 26.55 -4.18 13.32
C LYS A 353 25.44 -4.36 14.37
N PHE A 354 24.25 -4.76 13.92
CA PHE A 354 23.15 -5.06 14.84
C PHE A 354 23.61 -6.14 15.82
N SER A 355 23.35 -5.93 17.11
CA SER A 355 23.53 -6.97 18.12
C SER A 355 22.43 -6.85 19.17
N LEU A 356 21.95 -8.00 19.60
CA LEU A 356 20.97 -8.12 20.66
C LEU A 356 21.55 -9.00 21.77
N THR A 357 21.47 -8.54 23.01
CA THR A 357 21.93 -9.32 24.17
C THR A 357 20.80 -9.48 25.17
N LYS A 358 20.94 -10.43 26.10
CA LYS A 358 19.98 -10.61 27.20
C LYS A 358 19.93 -9.39 28.14
N ASP A 359 20.94 -8.52 28.12
CA ASP A 359 20.99 -7.30 28.94
C ASP A 359 20.27 -6.11 28.28
N ASP A 360 19.83 -6.22 27.02
CA ASP A 360 19.02 -5.18 26.39
C ASP A 360 17.65 -5.08 27.08
N LYS A 361 17.13 -3.85 27.22
CA LYS A 361 15.86 -3.62 27.92
C LYS A 361 14.69 -3.76 26.97
N ILE A 362 13.72 -4.57 27.38
CA ILE A 362 12.45 -4.75 26.65
C ILE A 362 11.28 -4.14 27.40
N PHE A 363 10.48 -3.36 26.69
CA PHE A 363 9.12 -3.02 27.09
C PHE A 363 8.15 -3.91 26.33
N SER A 364 7.38 -4.73 27.05
CA SER A 364 6.32 -5.59 26.49
C SER A 364 4.95 -5.04 26.87
N LEU A 365 4.08 -4.84 25.89
CA LEU A 365 2.71 -4.37 26.04
C LEU A 365 1.74 -5.38 25.43
N GLU A 366 0.79 -5.83 26.24
CA GLU A 366 -0.23 -6.79 25.82
C GLU A 366 -1.64 -6.20 26.02
N CYS A 367 -2.40 -6.04 24.92
CA CYS A 367 -3.76 -5.52 25.01
C CYS A 367 -4.64 -5.80 23.76
N PRO A 368 -5.91 -6.24 23.90
CA PRO A 368 -6.59 -6.62 25.15
C PRO A 368 -6.12 -7.99 25.66
N ALA A 369 -6.14 -8.18 26.98
CA ALA A 369 -5.81 -9.46 27.61
C ALA A 369 -6.95 -10.45 27.35
N ASN A 370 -6.85 -11.29 26.31
CA ASN A 370 -7.75 -12.42 25.99
C ASN A 370 -7.24 -13.30 24.81
N LEU A 371 -5.93 -13.34 24.59
CA LEU A 371 -5.29 -14.13 23.54
C LEU A 371 -4.27 -15.07 24.20
N ASP A 372 -4.64 -16.34 24.39
CA ASP A 372 -3.85 -17.29 25.20
C ASP A 372 -2.40 -17.46 24.69
N PHE A 373 -2.16 -17.42 23.37
CA PHE A 373 -0.79 -17.52 22.84
C PHE A 373 -0.06 -16.17 22.86
N ALA A 374 -0.79 -15.05 22.79
CA ALA A 374 -0.20 -13.71 22.96
C ALA A 374 0.38 -13.50 24.36
N GLU A 375 -0.35 -13.91 25.40
CA GLU A 375 0.13 -13.84 26.78
C GLU A 375 1.39 -14.69 26.95
N MET A 376 1.37 -15.91 26.43
CA MET A 376 2.53 -16.82 26.43
C MET A 376 3.73 -16.20 25.69
N GLU A 377 3.50 -15.65 24.50
CA GLU A 377 4.53 -14.98 23.69
C GLU A 377 5.20 -13.86 24.50
N SER A 378 4.40 -12.95 25.05
CA SER A 378 4.84 -11.81 25.85
C SER A 378 5.64 -12.24 27.08
N GLU A 379 5.15 -13.21 27.83
CA GLU A 379 5.80 -13.71 29.05
C GLU A 379 7.12 -14.43 28.75
N ILE A 380 7.14 -15.35 27.77
CA ILE A 380 8.37 -16.05 27.35
C ILE A 380 9.43 -15.05 26.91
N ILE A 381 9.06 -14.07 26.09
CA ILE A 381 10.00 -13.07 25.60
C ILE A 381 10.54 -12.23 26.77
N CYS A 382 9.71 -11.84 27.73
CA CYS A 382 10.18 -11.11 28.91
C CYS A 382 11.18 -11.91 29.74
N GLN A 383 10.97 -13.22 29.92
CA GLN A 383 11.90 -14.09 30.66
C GLN A 383 13.22 -14.37 29.93
N ILE A 384 13.26 -14.18 28.61
CA ILE A 384 14.51 -14.29 27.82
C ILE A 384 15.48 -13.13 28.14
N PHE A 385 14.96 -11.94 28.46
CA PHE A 385 15.75 -10.75 28.77
C PHE A 385 15.91 -10.55 30.29
N SER A 386 17.06 -10.03 30.72
CA SER A 386 17.35 -9.74 32.13
C SER A 386 16.67 -8.46 32.63
N HIS A 387 16.19 -7.63 31.71
CA HIS A 387 15.53 -6.36 32.00
C HIS A 387 14.24 -6.22 31.18
N SER A 388 13.12 -6.68 31.73
CA SER A 388 11.80 -6.57 31.12
C SER A 388 10.86 -5.69 31.94
N ASN A 389 10.12 -4.81 31.28
CA ASN A 389 8.92 -4.18 31.83
C ASN A 389 7.71 -4.71 31.04
N ARG A 390 6.79 -5.42 31.70
CA ARG A 390 5.58 -5.98 31.08
C ARG A 390 4.35 -5.26 31.60
N ILE A 391 3.55 -4.71 30.69
CA ILE A 391 2.25 -4.10 30.97
C ILE A 391 1.16 -4.89 30.26
N SER A 392 0.12 -5.27 31.00
CA SER A 392 -1.05 -5.98 30.48
C SER A 392 -2.33 -5.58 31.19
N GLY A 393 -3.48 -5.91 30.57
CA GLY A 393 -4.81 -5.73 31.16
C GLY A 393 -5.12 -4.27 31.52
N GLU A 394 -5.67 -4.05 32.72
CA GLU A 394 -6.11 -2.74 33.20
C GLU A 394 -4.99 -1.68 33.31
N LYS A 395 -3.72 -2.10 33.30
CA LYS A 395 -2.57 -1.18 33.37
C LYS A 395 -2.18 -0.59 32.01
N ALA A 396 -2.72 -1.13 30.91
CA ALA A 396 -2.37 -0.73 29.55
C ALA A 396 -3.07 0.58 29.12
N THR A 397 -3.08 1.61 29.98
CA THR A 397 -3.64 2.93 29.63
C THR A 397 -2.69 3.72 28.74
N GLU A 398 -3.24 4.64 27.95
CA GLU A 398 -2.49 5.50 27.04
C GLU A 398 -1.38 6.27 27.76
N GLU A 399 -1.70 6.84 28.93
CA GLU A 399 -0.74 7.59 29.75
C GLU A 399 0.43 6.72 30.20
N THR A 400 0.14 5.51 30.69
CA THR A 400 1.17 4.58 31.16
C THR A 400 2.06 4.14 30.00
N VAL A 401 1.47 3.77 28.87
CA VAL A 401 2.20 3.31 27.69
C VAL A 401 3.08 4.43 27.12
N LYS A 402 2.58 5.66 27.02
CA LYS A 402 3.38 6.82 26.57
C LYS A 402 4.55 7.09 27.51
N THR A 403 4.32 6.99 28.81
CA THR A 403 5.35 7.19 29.82
C THR A 403 6.46 6.16 29.66
N GLU A 404 6.12 4.88 29.51
CA GLU A 404 7.11 3.82 29.32
C GLU A 404 7.84 3.92 27.97
N LEU A 405 7.14 4.24 26.87
CA LEU A 405 7.79 4.44 25.57
C LEU A 405 8.83 5.57 25.58
N SER A 406 8.67 6.56 26.47
CA SER A 406 9.64 7.65 26.68
C SER A 406 10.84 7.26 27.55
N GLN A 407 10.79 6.10 28.21
CA GLN A 407 11.92 5.56 28.97
C GLN A 407 12.95 4.88 28.05
N PRO A 408 14.21 4.74 28.50
CA PRO A 408 15.26 4.11 27.70
C PRO A 408 15.05 2.59 27.61
N HIS A 409 14.45 2.16 26.49
CA HIS A 409 14.35 0.76 26.06
C HIS A 409 15.03 0.56 24.72
N GLU A 410 15.61 -0.62 24.51
CA GLU A 410 16.15 -1.03 23.21
C GLU A 410 15.10 -1.78 22.38
N LEU A 411 14.10 -2.36 23.03
CA LEU A 411 13.05 -3.17 22.40
C LEU A 411 11.66 -2.72 22.86
N PHE A 412 10.73 -2.65 21.91
CA PHE A 412 9.30 -2.57 22.19
C PHE A 412 8.61 -3.79 21.55
N HIS A 413 7.87 -4.54 22.34
CA HIS A 413 7.10 -5.69 21.90
C HIS A 413 5.63 -5.44 22.22
N PHE A 414 4.79 -5.40 21.20
CA PHE A 414 3.36 -5.23 21.33
C PHE A 414 2.64 -6.48 20.85
N THR A 415 1.74 -7.01 21.67
CA THR A 415 0.85 -8.10 21.30
C THR A 415 -0.60 -7.66 21.51
N GLY A 416 -1.41 -7.74 20.45
CA GLY A 416 -2.75 -7.17 20.51
C GLY A 416 -3.36 -6.87 19.15
N HIS A 417 -4.22 -5.85 19.10
CA HIS A 417 -4.87 -5.43 17.87
C HIS A 417 -4.33 -4.10 17.36
N GLY A 418 -4.01 -4.07 16.06
CA GLY A 418 -3.75 -2.84 15.32
C GLY A 418 -4.98 -2.43 14.53
N TYR A 419 -5.22 -1.12 14.44
CA TYR A 419 -6.27 -0.52 13.63
C TYR A 419 -5.64 0.38 12.57
N TYR A 420 -6.10 0.24 11.33
CA TYR A 420 -5.74 1.14 10.24
C TYR A 420 -6.92 2.04 9.86
N ASP A 421 -6.71 3.36 9.83
CA ASP A 421 -7.71 4.32 9.39
C ASP A 421 -7.43 4.83 7.97
N PHE A 422 -8.26 4.42 7.00
CA PHE A 422 -8.10 4.83 5.59
C PHE A 422 -8.36 6.32 5.35
N ASN A 423 -9.24 6.95 6.15
CA ASN A 423 -9.62 8.35 5.94
C ASN A 423 -8.59 9.29 6.57
N SER A 424 -8.01 8.89 7.69
CA SER A 424 -7.03 9.65 8.44
C SER A 424 -5.90 8.72 8.92
N PRO A 425 -4.89 8.41 8.09
CA PRO A 425 -3.86 7.42 8.42
C PRO A 425 -3.11 7.67 9.73
N LYS A 426 -3.03 8.93 10.18
CA LYS A 426 -2.45 9.33 11.47
C LYS A 426 -3.25 8.86 12.70
N ASP A 427 -4.52 8.50 12.51
CA ASP A 427 -5.42 7.98 13.55
C ASP A 427 -5.38 6.43 13.62
N SER A 428 -4.61 5.78 12.75
CA SER A 428 -4.24 4.36 12.89
C SER A 428 -3.58 4.16 14.25
N ALA A 429 -3.88 3.06 14.94
CA ALA A 429 -3.55 2.93 16.36
C ALA A 429 -3.30 1.50 16.81
N LEU A 430 -2.55 1.37 17.90
CA LEU A 430 -2.56 0.19 18.75
C LEU A 430 -3.76 0.28 19.70
N GLN A 431 -4.56 -0.78 19.78
CA GLN A 431 -5.66 -0.87 20.73
C GLN A 431 -5.11 -1.02 22.15
N LEU A 432 -5.67 -0.24 23.07
CA LEU A 432 -5.39 -0.27 24.50
C LEU A 432 -6.66 -0.66 25.29
N ILE A 433 -6.60 -0.56 26.62
CA ILE A 433 -7.71 -0.87 27.51
C ILE A 433 -8.88 0.10 27.33
N ASP A 434 -10.11 -0.34 27.62
CA ASP A 434 -11.32 0.51 27.69
C ASP A 434 -11.54 1.43 26.47
N GLU A 435 -11.32 0.87 25.27
CA GLU A 435 -11.40 1.57 23.97
C GLU A 435 -10.33 2.65 23.73
N GLU A 436 -9.38 2.84 24.65
CA GLU A 436 -8.24 3.72 24.45
C GLU A 436 -7.38 3.28 23.27
N LYS A 437 -6.68 4.24 22.68
CA LYS A 437 -5.89 4.05 21.46
C LYS A 437 -4.61 4.86 21.52
N LEU A 438 -3.49 4.18 21.30
CA LEU A 438 -2.22 4.82 21.00
C LEU A 438 -2.12 5.03 19.49
N THR A 439 -2.54 6.22 19.03
CA THR A 439 -2.53 6.58 17.60
C THR A 439 -1.13 6.89 17.08
N LEU A 440 -0.95 6.81 15.77
CA LEU A 440 0.29 7.16 15.08
C LEU A 440 0.72 8.60 15.35
N GLU A 441 -0.23 9.54 15.33
CA GLU A 441 0.00 10.94 15.68
C GLU A 441 0.58 11.08 17.10
N LYS A 442 0.04 10.29 18.05
CA LYS A 442 0.52 10.28 19.44
C LYS A 442 1.90 9.65 19.56
N ILE A 443 2.19 8.56 18.85
CA ILE A 443 3.51 7.91 18.83
C ILE A 443 4.58 8.89 18.35
N LEU A 444 4.32 9.64 17.27
CA LEU A 444 5.26 10.61 16.72
C LEU A 444 5.50 11.82 17.63
N GLN A 445 4.64 12.07 18.61
CA GLN A 445 4.82 13.12 19.62
C GLN A 445 5.61 12.64 20.84
N ILE A 446 5.83 11.34 21.00
CA ILE A 446 6.65 10.80 22.09
C ILE A 446 8.12 11.17 21.80
N PRO A 447 8.80 11.89 22.70
CA PRO A 447 10.21 12.20 22.52
C PRO A 447 11.02 10.91 22.41
N LEU A 448 11.87 10.83 21.38
CA LEU A 448 12.81 9.73 21.25
C LEU A 448 13.82 9.78 22.40
N PRO A 449 14.04 8.67 23.12
CA PRO A 449 15.16 8.57 24.04
C PRO A 449 16.50 8.78 23.30
N GLU A 450 17.56 9.17 24.02
CA GLU A 450 18.92 9.36 23.45
C GLU A 450 19.46 8.14 22.69
N LYS A 451 18.92 6.94 22.96
CA LYS A 451 19.11 5.72 22.16
C LYS A 451 17.81 5.37 21.43
N SER A 452 17.88 5.21 20.12
CA SER A 452 16.78 4.71 19.30
C SER A 452 16.48 3.23 19.58
N TYR A 453 15.21 2.84 19.53
CA TYR A 453 14.77 1.45 19.58
C TYR A 453 15.45 0.62 18.48
N LYS A 454 16.05 -0.51 18.87
CA LYS A 454 16.67 -1.47 17.96
C LYS A 454 15.60 -2.24 17.16
N ILE A 455 14.57 -2.72 17.85
CA ILE A 455 13.44 -3.45 17.25
C ILE A 455 12.13 -2.99 17.91
N VAL A 456 11.13 -2.70 17.08
CA VAL A 456 9.72 -2.66 17.47
C VAL A 456 9.05 -3.88 16.86
N THR A 457 8.47 -4.75 17.68
CA THR A 457 7.71 -5.92 17.23
C THR A 457 6.23 -5.65 17.46
N LEU A 458 5.48 -5.55 16.37
CA LEU A 458 4.03 -5.43 16.36
C LEU A 458 3.45 -6.80 16.03
N SER A 459 3.31 -7.63 17.06
CA SER A 459 2.58 -8.90 17.03
C SER A 459 1.07 -8.62 17.06
N ALA A 460 0.65 -7.83 16.08
CA ALA A 460 -0.67 -7.26 15.97
C ALA A 460 -0.95 -7.01 14.50
N CYS A 461 -2.03 -7.62 14.02
CA CYS A 461 -2.45 -7.43 12.64
C CYS A 461 -3.07 -6.03 12.54
N GLU A 462 -2.61 -5.23 11.57
CA GLU A 462 -3.34 -4.02 11.19
C GLU A 462 -4.65 -4.47 10.56
N THR A 463 -5.70 -4.52 11.37
CA THR A 463 -7.03 -4.80 10.86
C THR A 463 -7.46 -3.56 10.10
N ALA A 464 -7.22 -3.58 8.80
CA ALA A 464 -7.88 -2.67 7.89
C ALA A 464 -9.39 -2.87 8.09
N LEU A 465 -10.10 -1.87 8.61
CA LEU A 465 -11.53 -1.75 8.31
C LEU A 465 -11.56 -1.43 6.81
N THR A 466 -11.55 -2.48 6.00
CA THR A 466 -11.40 -2.40 4.55
C THR A 466 -12.58 -1.60 4.00
N GLY A 467 -12.32 -0.32 3.74
CA GLY A 467 -13.20 0.47 2.92
C GLY A 467 -13.03 0.04 1.48
N THR A 468 -14.07 0.20 0.67
CA THR A 468 -13.98 0.14 -0.81
C THR A 468 -13.09 1.24 -1.43
N GLN A 469 -12.29 1.93 -0.61
CA GLN A 469 -11.48 3.08 -0.98
C GLN A 469 -10.07 2.62 -1.39
N SER A 470 -9.66 3.01 -2.60
CA SER A 470 -8.31 2.73 -3.09
C SER A 470 -7.32 3.80 -2.62
N ILE A 471 -6.13 3.38 -2.16
CA ILE A 471 -5.03 4.31 -1.84
C ILE A 471 -4.42 4.79 -3.16
N THR A 472 -4.52 6.10 -3.46
CA THR A 472 -4.07 6.67 -4.75
C THR A 472 -2.82 7.54 -4.65
N THR A 473 -2.37 7.83 -3.43
CA THR A 473 -1.19 8.66 -3.14
C THR A 473 -0.09 7.82 -2.52
N GLU A 474 -0.20 7.49 -1.23
CA GLU A 474 0.72 6.61 -0.52
C GLU A 474 0.07 5.98 0.71
N TYR A 475 0.55 4.82 1.12
CA TYR A 475 0.15 4.14 2.35
C TYR A 475 1.01 4.57 3.55
N VAL A 476 0.35 4.79 4.68
CA VAL A 476 0.96 5.18 5.95
C VAL A 476 0.32 4.39 7.09
N GLY A 477 0.98 3.30 7.52
CA GLY A 477 0.57 2.49 8.67
C GLY A 477 1.42 2.73 9.92
N LEU A 478 1.23 1.89 10.94
CA LEU A 478 1.98 1.92 12.19
C LEU A 478 3.48 1.70 11.93
N VAL A 479 3.81 0.79 11.01
CA VAL A 479 5.20 0.54 10.58
C VAL A 479 5.88 1.83 10.09
N SER A 480 5.20 2.62 9.26
CA SER A 480 5.73 3.88 8.74
C SER A 480 5.98 4.90 9.85
N GLY A 481 5.13 4.95 10.87
CA GLY A 481 5.34 5.86 12.00
C GLY A 481 6.46 5.43 12.94
N PHE A 482 6.60 4.15 13.28
CA PHE A 482 7.74 3.67 14.08
C PHE A 482 9.08 3.83 13.33
N MET A 483 9.10 3.59 12.02
CA MET A 483 10.28 3.87 11.20
C MET A 483 10.63 5.37 11.19
N ARG A 484 9.62 6.25 11.11
CA ARG A 484 9.83 7.72 11.18
C ARG A 484 10.21 8.19 12.58
N TRP A 485 9.73 7.50 13.61
CA TRP A 485 10.19 7.64 14.98
C TRP A 485 11.64 7.15 15.13
N GLY A 486 12.29 6.57 14.11
CA GLY A 486 13.71 6.28 14.15
C GLY A 486 14.07 4.92 14.71
N THR A 487 13.10 4.01 14.82
CA THR A 487 13.38 2.59 15.08
C THR A 487 14.22 1.99 13.95
N ALA A 488 15.20 1.14 14.29
CA ALA A 488 16.06 0.51 13.28
C ALA A 488 15.35 -0.61 12.50
N TYR A 489 14.53 -1.43 13.17
CA TYR A 489 13.71 -2.47 12.55
C TYR A 489 12.31 -2.49 13.15
N VAL A 490 11.31 -2.64 12.29
CA VAL A 490 9.92 -2.89 12.70
C VAL A 490 9.51 -4.25 12.15
N LEU A 491 9.10 -5.16 13.02
CA LEU A 491 8.50 -6.44 12.67
C LEU A 491 6.99 -6.33 12.82
N SER A 492 6.22 -6.73 11.81
CA SER A 492 4.76 -6.65 11.82
C SER A 492 4.15 -7.69 10.89
N THR A 493 2.90 -8.08 11.15
CA THR A 493 2.11 -8.98 10.30
C THR A 493 1.29 -8.20 9.27
N GLN A 494 1.19 -8.71 8.04
CA GLN A 494 0.49 -8.03 6.93
C GLN A 494 -1.03 -8.32 6.90
N TRP A 495 -1.48 -9.42 7.50
CA TRP A 495 -2.88 -9.84 7.58
C TRP A 495 -3.13 -10.56 8.90
N ILE A 496 -4.40 -10.90 9.15
CA ILE A 496 -4.82 -11.67 10.32
C ILE A 496 -4.19 -13.07 10.28
N VAL A 497 -3.29 -13.33 11.22
CA VAL A 497 -2.63 -14.64 11.40
C VAL A 497 -3.25 -15.38 12.57
N GLU A 498 -3.20 -16.72 12.52
CA GLU A 498 -3.55 -17.55 13.68
C GLU A 498 -2.56 -17.28 14.82
N ASP A 499 -3.08 -17.15 16.05
CA ASP A 499 -2.33 -16.74 17.25
C ASP A 499 -1.14 -17.68 17.55
N ALA A 500 -1.38 -18.98 17.47
CA ALA A 500 -0.41 -20.00 17.83
C ALA A 500 0.86 -20.06 16.93
N PRO A 501 0.76 -20.14 15.59
CA PRO A 501 1.94 -20.10 14.72
C PRO A 501 2.66 -18.74 14.78
N ASN A 502 1.94 -17.65 15.01
CA ASN A 502 2.54 -16.33 15.20
C ASN A 502 3.47 -16.32 16.42
N ALA A 503 2.97 -16.74 17.59
CA ALA A 503 3.77 -16.84 18.81
C ALA A 503 5.03 -17.70 18.64
N LEU A 504 4.92 -18.84 17.96
CA LEU A 504 6.07 -19.70 17.68
C LEU A 504 7.15 -18.99 16.85
N VAL A 505 6.75 -18.27 15.80
CA VAL A 505 7.70 -17.53 14.94
C VAL A 505 8.36 -16.39 15.71
N ILE A 506 7.60 -15.63 16.49
CA ILE A 506 8.16 -14.48 17.22
C ILE A 506 9.12 -14.93 18.34
N ILE A 507 8.77 -15.98 19.09
CA ILE A 507 9.68 -16.56 20.10
C ILE A 507 10.97 -17.06 19.42
N GLN A 508 10.83 -17.82 18.32
CA GLN A 508 11.99 -18.36 17.61
C GLN A 508 12.86 -17.25 17.00
N PHE A 509 12.25 -16.16 16.52
CA PHE A 509 12.94 -14.98 16.03
C PHE A 509 13.86 -14.35 17.10
N TYR A 510 13.35 -14.11 18.32
CA TYR A 510 14.18 -13.57 19.41
C TYR A 510 15.28 -14.54 19.85
N ARG A 511 15.01 -15.86 19.88
CA ARG A 511 16.03 -16.87 20.20
C ARG A 511 17.19 -16.83 19.20
N LEU A 512 16.87 -16.85 17.90
CA LEU A 512 17.89 -16.79 16.84
C LEU A 512 18.77 -15.54 16.96
N LEU A 513 18.17 -14.38 17.26
CA LEU A 513 18.90 -13.12 17.45
C LEU A 513 19.87 -13.14 18.64
N LEU A 514 19.54 -13.89 19.69
CA LEU A 514 20.36 -13.99 20.90
C LEU A 514 21.42 -15.11 20.83
N GLU A 515 21.17 -16.14 20.02
CA GLU A 515 22.12 -17.25 19.79
C GLU A 515 23.30 -16.83 18.91
N ASP A 516 23.06 -15.98 17.91
CA ASP A 516 24.08 -15.54 16.95
C ASP A 516 24.10 -14.00 16.81
N ASN A 517 25.03 -13.35 17.50
CA ASN A 517 25.25 -11.89 17.40
C ASN A 517 25.66 -11.39 15.99
N SER A 518 25.82 -12.27 15.00
CA SER A 518 26.05 -11.90 13.62
C SER A 518 24.79 -11.94 12.74
N ILE A 519 23.72 -12.57 13.21
CA ILE A 519 22.47 -12.65 12.45
C ILE A 519 21.74 -11.31 12.47
N THR A 520 21.24 -10.91 11.30
CA THR A 520 20.42 -9.69 11.17
C THR A 520 18.95 -10.03 11.45
N PRO A 521 18.14 -9.08 11.94
CA PRO A 521 16.70 -9.31 12.13
C PRO A 521 15.98 -9.85 10.88
N PRO A 522 16.22 -9.34 9.66
CA PRO A 522 15.59 -9.90 8.45
C PRO A 522 15.94 -11.38 8.21
N LEU A 523 17.19 -11.78 8.44
CA LEU A 523 17.61 -13.17 8.28
C LEU A 523 17.07 -14.07 9.40
N ALA A 524 17.00 -13.57 10.63
CA ALA A 524 16.39 -14.28 11.76
C ALA A 524 14.90 -14.57 11.49
N LEU A 525 14.17 -13.57 10.97
CA LEU A 525 12.76 -13.76 10.60
C LEU A 525 12.62 -14.79 9.48
N ALA A 526 13.41 -14.68 8.40
CA ALA A 526 13.37 -15.63 7.30
C ALA A 526 13.62 -17.08 7.78
N LYS A 527 14.61 -17.28 8.67
CA LYS A 527 14.88 -18.58 9.29
C LYS A 527 13.75 -19.05 10.20
N ALA A 528 13.17 -18.18 11.02
CA ALA A 528 12.06 -18.53 11.90
C ALA A 528 10.80 -18.93 11.11
N THR A 529 10.47 -18.21 10.04
CA THR A 529 9.35 -18.56 9.16
C THR A 529 9.61 -19.86 8.39
N GLN A 530 10.84 -20.06 7.88
CA GLN A 530 11.21 -21.31 7.22
C GLN A 530 11.15 -22.50 8.20
N TRP A 531 11.65 -22.32 9.42
CA TRP A 531 11.58 -23.32 10.47
C TRP A 531 10.14 -23.74 10.74
N LEU A 532 9.20 -22.80 10.92
CA LEU A 532 7.80 -23.14 11.15
C LEU A 532 7.20 -23.93 9.96
N ARG A 533 7.53 -23.54 8.73
CA ARG A 533 7.03 -24.20 7.51
C ARG A 533 7.49 -25.67 7.41
N GLU A 534 8.71 -25.94 7.83
CA GLU A 534 9.33 -27.28 7.76
C GLU A 534 9.07 -28.11 9.03
N LEU A 535 8.53 -27.49 10.09
CA LEU A 535 8.37 -28.09 11.41
C LEU A 535 7.45 -29.31 11.37
N THR A 536 7.98 -30.45 11.80
CA THR A 536 7.18 -31.66 12.01
C THR A 536 6.50 -31.66 13.38
N PHE A 537 5.48 -32.51 13.54
CA PHE A 537 4.79 -32.64 14.82
C PHE A 537 5.71 -33.10 15.97
N GLU A 538 6.65 -34.02 15.70
CA GLU A 538 7.55 -34.50 16.76
C GLU A 538 8.55 -33.42 17.17
N GLU A 539 9.04 -32.63 16.21
CA GLU A 539 9.90 -31.47 16.50
C GLU A 539 9.15 -30.39 17.26
N LEU A 540 7.91 -30.08 16.89
CA LEU A 540 7.07 -29.15 17.63
C LEU A 540 6.86 -29.60 19.09
N LYS A 541 6.56 -30.90 19.30
CA LYS A 541 6.41 -31.45 20.64
C LYS A 541 7.69 -31.35 21.46
N ASN A 542 8.84 -31.63 20.84
CA ASN A 542 10.14 -31.47 21.49
C ASN A 542 10.45 -30.01 21.80
N TYR A 543 10.07 -29.08 20.91
CA TYR A 543 10.21 -27.65 21.10
C TYR A 543 9.44 -27.17 22.34
N TYR A 544 8.16 -27.54 22.46
CA TYR A 544 7.37 -27.22 23.65
C TYR A 544 7.91 -27.88 24.92
N HIS A 545 8.41 -29.11 24.86
CA HIS A 545 9.04 -29.74 26.02
C HIS A 545 10.31 -28.99 26.46
N GLY A 546 11.08 -28.48 25.50
CA GLY A 546 12.19 -27.57 25.73
C GLY A 546 11.73 -26.29 26.45
N LEU A 547 10.68 -25.63 25.96
CA LEU A 547 10.11 -24.44 26.60
C LEU A 547 9.63 -24.73 28.02
N GLN A 548 8.99 -25.87 28.29
CA GLN A 548 8.57 -26.26 29.65
C GLN A 548 9.76 -26.46 30.61
N THR A 549 10.90 -26.86 30.07
CA THR A 549 12.12 -27.08 30.86
C THR A 549 12.83 -25.75 31.13
N GLU A 550 12.82 -24.84 30.16
CA GLU A 550 13.41 -23.50 30.23
C GLU A 550 12.58 -22.55 31.12
N PHE A 551 11.24 -22.66 31.07
CA PHE A 551 10.28 -21.82 31.76
C PHE A 551 9.35 -22.66 32.67
N PRO A 552 9.87 -23.19 33.80
CA PRO A 552 9.12 -24.11 34.66
C PRO A 552 7.87 -23.49 35.31
N ASP A 553 7.88 -22.17 35.51
CA ASP A 553 6.75 -21.42 36.08
C ASP A 553 5.56 -21.30 35.12
N MET A 554 5.76 -21.56 33.82
CA MET A 554 4.74 -21.54 32.76
C MET A 554 4.34 -22.94 32.27
N LYS A 555 4.72 -23.99 33.02
CA LYS A 555 4.64 -25.37 32.51
C LYS A 555 3.20 -25.78 32.15
N ASP A 556 2.22 -25.35 32.93
CA ASP A 556 0.81 -25.74 32.77
C ASP A 556 0.16 -25.00 31.58
N GLU A 557 0.48 -23.72 31.40
CA GLU A 557 0.09 -22.89 30.26
C GLU A 557 0.66 -23.49 28.97
N ILE A 558 1.97 -23.77 28.95
CA ILE A 558 2.65 -24.41 27.81
C ILE A 558 2.03 -25.78 27.52
N HIS A 559 1.65 -26.55 28.55
CA HIS A 559 1.00 -27.85 28.37
C HIS A 559 -0.42 -27.75 27.80
N GLY A 560 -1.19 -26.74 28.22
CA GLY A 560 -2.51 -26.44 27.67
C GLY A 560 -2.46 -26.16 26.17
N LEU A 561 -1.48 -25.37 25.75
CA LEU A 561 -1.31 -24.96 24.36
C LEU A 561 -0.84 -26.10 23.45
N LEU A 562 0.09 -26.95 23.93
CA LEU A 562 0.46 -28.19 23.25
C LEU A 562 -0.77 -29.09 23.00
N ARG A 563 -1.67 -29.21 23.99
CA ARG A 563 -2.91 -29.99 23.83
C ARG A 563 -3.84 -29.36 22.79
N HIS A 564 -3.99 -28.03 22.79
CA HIS A 564 -4.79 -27.31 21.81
C HIS A 564 -4.26 -27.53 20.38
N GLN A 565 -2.97 -27.30 20.15
CA GLN A 565 -2.35 -27.52 18.83
C GLN A 565 -2.40 -28.98 18.40
N ARG A 566 -2.22 -29.94 19.31
CA ARG A 566 -2.38 -31.37 19.00
C ARG A 566 -3.77 -31.68 18.46
N ASN A 567 -4.81 -31.06 19.00
CA ASN A 567 -6.18 -31.29 18.53
C ASN A 567 -6.40 -30.73 17.11
N ILE A 568 -5.84 -29.54 16.81
CA ILE A 568 -5.86 -28.96 15.45
C ILE A 568 -5.12 -29.87 14.47
N VAL A 569 -3.92 -30.32 14.84
CA VAL A 569 -3.10 -31.20 14.00
C VAL A 569 -3.75 -32.56 13.78
N LEU A 570 -4.40 -33.14 14.79
CA LEU A 570 -5.14 -34.40 14.63
C LEU A 570 -6.30 -34.27 13.64
N MET A 571 -6.97 -33.11 13.59
CA MET A 571 -7.99 -32.83 12.57
C MET A 571 -7.37 -32.70 11.17
N ARG A 572 -6.24 -32.00 11.01
CA ARG A 572 -5.52 -31.85 9.72
C ARG A 572 -4.84 -33.15 9.24
N LYS A 573 -4.44 -34.02 10.15
CA LYS A 573 -3.86 -35.32 9.82
C LYS A 573 -4.92 -36.31 9.29
N GLN A 574 -6.18 -36.17 9.71
CA GLN A 574 -7.31 -36.92 9.15
C GLN A 574 -7.65 -36.49 7.71
N SER A 575 -7.28 -35.27 7.31
CA SER A 575 -7.37 -34.78 5.92
C SER A 575 -6.13 -35.07 5.05
N GLY A 576 -5.08 -35.71 5.60
CA GLY A 576 -3.92 -36.19 4.82
C GLY A 576 -2.72 -35.24 4.77
N GLU A 577 -2.70 -34.16 5.55
CA GLU A 577 -1.60 -33.20 5.61
C GLU A 577 -0.43 -33.71 6.49
N LYS A 578 0.82 -33.48 6.04
CA LYS A 578 2.05 -33.94 6.73
C LYS A 578 2.78 -32.84 7.52
N THR A 579 2.48 -31.58 7.25
CA THR A 579 3.07 -30.39 7.91
C THR A 579 2.04 -29.72 8.83
N ILE A 580 2.51 -28.91 9.78
CA ILE A 580 1.64 -28.16 10.71
C ILE A 580 0.97 -26.98 10.00
N CYS A 581 1.67 -26.38 9.03
CA CYS A 581 1.20 -25.29 8.18
C CYS A 581 0.86 -25.75 6.77
#